data_AF-A0A5K1CR13-F1
#
_entry.id   AF-A0A5K1CR13-F1
#
_cell.length_a   1.000
_cell.length_b   1.000
_cell.length_c   1.000
_cell.angle_alpha   90.00
_cell.angle_beta   90.00
_cell.angle_gamma   90.00
#
_symmetry.space_group_name_H-M   'P 1'
#
loop_
_entity.id
_entity.type
_entity.pdbx_description
1 polymer ?
#
loop_
_entity_poly.entity_id
_entity_poly.type
_entity_poly.pdbx_seq_one_letter_code
_entity_poly.pdbx_strand_id
1 'polypeptide(L)' 'NVPYDWINNQKSNQNWLRKQGEKFLFPGGGTMFPKGVGHYVDLMQALIPGMKDKSIRTALDTGCG' A
#
# COMPACT_ATOMS: atom_id res chain seq x y z
N ASN A 1 7.90 4.24 -6.39
CA ASN A 1 8.60 5.33 -5.66
C ASN A 1 7.94 6.64 -6.05
N VAL A 2 6.98 7.13 -5.27
CA VAL A 2 6.15 8.30 -5.62
C VAL A 2 6.83 9.55 -5.03
N PRO A 3 7.57 10.36 -5.80
CA PRO A 3 8.52 11.31 -5.21
C PRO A 3 7.94 12.71 -5.00
N TYR A 4 6.64 12.94 -5.18
CA TYR A 4 6.08 14.29 -5.09
C TYR A 4 4.66 14.31 -4.53
N ASP A 5 4.38 15.34 -3.71
CA ASP A 5 3.07 15.58 -3.09
C ASP A 5 1.94 15.85 -4.12
N TRP A 6 2.28 16.11 -5.39
CA TRP A 6 1.32 16.35 -6.48
C TRP A 6 0.30 15.22 -6.69
N ILE A 7 0.74 13.97 -6.55
CA ILE A 7 -0.12 12.79 -6.76
C ILE A 7 -1.20 12.72 -5.69
N ASN A 8 -0.85 13.16 -4.48
CA ASN A 8 -1.76 13.19 -3.34
C ASN A 8 -2.87 14.24 -3.58
N ASN A 9 -2.54 15.37 -4.22
CA ASN A 9 -3.51 16.39 -4.60
C ASN A 9 -4.39 15.95 -5.79
N GLN A 10 -3.79 15.40 -6.85
CA GLN A 10 -4.51 15.02 -8.08
C GLN A 10 -5.52 13.89 -7.89
N LYS A 11 -5.24 12.96 -6.98
CA LYS A 11 -6.08 11.79 -6.71
C LYS A 11 -6.68 11.81 -5.29
N SER A 12 -6.68 12.98 -4.63
CA SER A 12 -7.26 13.18 -3.29
C SER A 12 -8.72 12.72 -3.21
N ASN A 13 -9.49 12.94 -4.28
CA ASN A 13 -10.88 12.51 -4.43
C ASN A 13 -11.07 10.98 -4.44
N GLN A 14 -10.03 10.20 -4.75
CA GLN A 14 -10.07 8.74 -4.74
C GLN A 14 -9.69 8.16 -3.37
N ASN A 15 -9.29 8.98 -2.39
CA ASN A 15 -8.90 8.56 -1.04
C ASN A 15 -7.79 7.47 -1.00
N TRP A 16 -7.13 7.21 -2.14
CA TRP A 16 -6.24 6.07 -2.34
C TRP A 16 -4.93 6.14 -1.55
N LEU A 17 -4.49 7.36 -1.22
CA LEU A 17 -3.24 7.67 -0.55
C LEU A 17 -3.47 8.81 0.45
N ARG A 18 -2.87 8.70 1.64
CA ARG A 18 -2.82 9.78 2.63
C ARG A 18 -1.41 9.86 3.21
N LYS A 19 -0.81 11.05 3.20
CA LYS A 19 0.46 11.30 3.89
C LYS A 19 0.18 11.62 5.37
N GLN A 20 0.85 10.91 6.28
CA GLN A 20 0.88 11.20 7.72
C GLN A 20 2.34 11.28 8.17
N GLY A 21 2.83 12.51 8.35
CA GLY A 21 4.26 12.76 8.60
C GLY A 21 5.12 12.18 7.49
N GLU A 22 6.07 11.33 7.86
CA GLU A 22 6.99 10.62 6.95
C GLU A 22 6.40 9.34 6.34
N LYS A 23 5.13 9.00 6.63
CA LYS A 23 4.50 7.77 6.20
C LYS A 23 3.38 8.01 5.19
N PHE A 24 3.24 7.08 4.28
CA PHE A 24 2.09 6.99 3.39
C PHE A 24 1.15 5.89 3.88
N LEU A 25 -0.13 6.24 4.00
CA LEU A 25 -1.22 5.34 4.33
C LEU A 25 -2.09 5.12 3.08
N PHE A 26 -2.59 3.90 2.94
CA PHE A 26 -3.46 3.49 1.84
C PHE A 26 -4.80 3.03 2.41
N PRO A 27 -5.68 3.98 2.81
CA PRO A 27 -6.92 3.66 3.51
C PRO A 27 -8.00 3.07 2.59
N GLY A 28 -7.84 3.21 1.27
CA GLY A 28 -8.72 2.64 0.25
C GLY A 28 -9.49 3.67 -0.57
N GLY A 29 -10.08 3.23 -1.68
CA GLY A 29 -10.89 4.07 -2.58
C GLY A 29 -10.38 4.19 -4.03
N GLY A 30 -9.19 3.65 -4.33
CA GLY A 30 -8.69 3.46 -5.70
C GLY A 30 -9.13 2.13 -6.32
N THR A 31 -8.91 1.95 -7.62
CA THR A 31 -9.24 0.71 -8.35
C THR A 31 -8.41 -0.49 -7.89
N MET A 32 -7.14 -0.28 -7.53
CA MET A 32 -6.26 -1.34 -7.07
C MET A 32 -6.50 -1.76 -5.61
N PHE A 33 -6.84 -0.81 -4.75
CA PHE A 33 -7.09 -1.04 -3.33
C PHE A 33 -8.44 -0.44 -2.91
N PRO A 34 -9.58 -0.97 -3.40
CA PRO A 34 -10.89 -0.40 -3.10
C PRO A 34 -11.21 -0.43 -1.59
N LYS A 35 -10.67 -1.42 -0.87
CA LYS A 35 -10.80 -1.59 0.58
C LYS A 35 -9.49 -1.30 1.34
N GLY A 36 -8.55 -0.61 0.71
CA GLY A 36 -7.21 -0.38 1.26
C GLY A 36 -6.27 -1.56 1.05
N VAL A 37 -4.98 -1.35 1.35
CA VAL A 37 -3.91 -2.34 1.07
C VAL A 37 -3.91 -3.51 2.05
N GLY A 38 -4.59 -3.40 3.20
CA GLY A 38 -4.58 -4.42 4.26
C GLY A 38 -4.93 -5.83 3.76
N HIS A 39 -6.03 -5.96 3.02
CA HIS A 39 -6.44 -7.24 2.43
C HIS A 39 -5.39 -7.86 1.51
N TYR A 40 -4.66 -7.03 0.76
CA TYR A 40 -3.60 -7.49 -0.11
C TYR A 40 -2.40 -8.02 0.68
N VAL A 41 -2.03 -7.34 1.78
CA VAL A 41 -1.00 -7.79 2.70
C VAL A 41 -1.41 -9.09 3.42
N ASP A 42 -2.68 -9.25 3.77
CA ASP A 42 -3.18 -10.49 4.40
C ASP A 42 -3.05 -11.69 3.46
N LEU A 43 -3.36 -11.51 2.17
CA LEU A 43 -3.16 -12.56 1.15
C LEU A 43 -1.68 -12.92 1.00
N MET A 44 -0.78 -11.92 0.95
CA MET A 44 0.66 -12.19 0.92
C MET A 44 1.13 -12.98 2.14
N GLN A 45 0.67 -12.61 3.34
CA GLN A 45 0.98 -13.34 4.57
C GLN A 45 0.44 -14.78 4.59
N ALA A 46 -0.69 -15.04 3.93
CA ALA A 46 -1.23 -16.38 3.80
C ALA A 46 -0.36 -17.26 2.87
N LEU A 47 0.23 -16.66 1.83
CA LEU A 47 1.07 -17.36 0.85
C LEU A 47 2.54 -17.47 1.27
N ILE A 48 3.04 -16.54 2.07
CA ILE A 48 4.44 -16.42 2.46
C ILE A 48 4.55 -16.46 3.99
N PRO A 49 4.70 -17.65 4.60
CA PRO A 49 4.77 -17.81 6.05
C PRO A 49 5.86 -16.95 6.72
N GLY A 50 6.97 -16.71 6.03
CA GLY A 50 8.08 -15.89 6.51
C GLY A 50 7.73 -14.41 6.77
N MET A 51 6.59 -13.93 6.25
CA MET A 51 6.06 -12.60 6.58
C MET A 51 5.38 -12.57 7.95
N LYS A 52 4.79 -13.70 8.40
CA LYS A 52 4.11 -13.81 9.71
C LYS A 52 5.12 -13.95 10.85
N ASP A 53 6.14 -14.79 10.67
CA ASP A 53 7.19 -15.02 11.67
C ASP A 53 8.30 -13.95 11.66
N LYS A 54 8.24 -13.02 10.70
CA LYS A 54 9.16 -11.89 10.51
C LYS A 54 10.59 -12.30 10.12
N SER A 55 10.79 -13.51 9.62
CA SER A 55 12.04 -13.93 8.97
C SER A 55 12.31 -13.13 7.68
N ILE A 56 11.25 -12.69 7.00
CA ILE A 56 11.32 -11.72 5.91
C ILE A 56 11.13 -10.31 6.47
N ARG A 57 12.12 -9.45 6.23
CA ARG A 57 12.15 -8.05 6.71
C ARG A 57 11.84 -7.04 5.61
N THR A 58 12.03 -7.44 4.35
CA THR A 58 11.85 -6.61 3.16
C THR A 58 11.18 -7.42 2.07
N ALA A 59 10.11 -6.87 1.49
CA ALA A 59 9.47 -7.40 0.31
C ALA A 59 9.38 -6.27 -0.74
N LEU A 60 9.70 -6.60 -2.00
CA LEU A 60 9.54 -5.69 -3.13
C LEU A 60 8.47 -6.26 -4.05
N ASP A 61 7.36 -5.55 -4.15
CA ASP A 61 6.30 -5.83 -5.11
C ASP A 61 6.43 -4.85 -6.29
N THR A 62 6.68 -5.39 -7.48
CA THR A 62 6.83 -4.61 -8.72
C THR A 62 5.58 -4.69 -9.61
N GLY A 63 4.41 -5.01 -9.04
CA GLY A 63 3.14 -4.95 -9.75
C GLY A 63 2.83 -3.54 -10.30
N CYS A 64 2.06 -3.46 -11.39
CA CYS A 64 1.95 -2.21 -12.17
C CYS A 64 1.03 -1.13 -11.60
N GLY A 65 0.54 -1.22 -10.36
CA GLY A 65 -0.12 -0.10 -9.68
C GLY A 65 -1.23 0.63 -10.44
#